data_AF-A0A812YZ40-F1
#
_entry.id   AF-A0A812YZ40-F1
#
_cell.length_a   1.000
_cell.length_b   1.000
_cell.length_c   1.000
_cell.angle_alpha   90.00
_cell.angle_beta   90.00
_cell.angle_gamma   90.00
#
_symmetry.space_group_name_H-M   'P 1'
#
loop_
_entity.id
_entity.type
_entity.pdbx_description
1 polymer ?
#
loop_
_entity_poly.entity_id
_entity_poly.type
_entity_poly.pdbx_seq_one_letter_code
_entity_poly.pdbx_strand_id
1 'polypeptide(L)'
;RVAIVAMGEPTEEYKARIQELLLAEKVEARRREKRRKSDEAAPKRARRGGWDSQTQEPENGTEKPASGEVAEPAPEESEANAKEGEEATEAKPEEEEEKIQLTEEEKAKWFRTLEPPDLSSSTLAKCFADYSIPADDEGFDEVRYVWQQKDECQKIISEWVLDHKKTMRIEDLNPSTWFRERLDRWQHQYQEWKRKQSEIREAVRKGEFRKRPRKEVSADPGNDAEMKEGDEGGAPEGQAEVNDEDLDVFGVENVMDIGDGRPLFLSFVYEDWVLLTLRYELHLLVHAFRHDVADEDRPSFHERHLEFYFHKYYRRSLQLKMFGVQTNEELIALVKDSVSISKETQLLEATMPVEEPLDKFLRLAEEHRRDRQ
;
A
#
# COMPACT_ATOMS: atom_id res chain seq x y z
N ARG A 1 31.38 11.16 33.09
CA ARG A 1 30.48 10.56 32.09
C ARG A 1 29.99 11.69 31.21
N VAL A 2 30.64 11.87 30.07
CA VAL A 2 30.30 12.92 29.11
C VAL A 2 29.51 12.27 27.98
N ALA A 3 28.29 12.73 27.72
CA ALA A 3 27.54 12.34 26.53
C ALA A 3 27.92 13.27 25.38
N ILE A 4 28.13 12.71 24.18
CA ILE A 4 28.43 13.48 22.98
C ILE A 4 27.28 13.29 21.99
N VAL A 5 26.66 14.40 21.59
CA VAL A 5 25.56 14.45 20.63
C VAL A 5 26.06 15.01 19.31
N ALA A 6 26.02 14.18 18.28
CA ALA A 6 26.38 14.52 16.90
C ALA A 6 25.13 14.35 16.02
N MET A 7 24.42 15.44 15.76
CA MET A 7 23.16 15.44 15.00
C MET A 7 23.04 16.71 14.16
N GLY A 8 22.44 16.59 12.97
CA GLY A 8 22.28 17.69 12.01
C GLY A 8 23.47 17.83 11.08
N GLU A 9 23.64 19.03 10.51
CA GLU A 9 24.72 19.35 9.59
C GLU A 9 26.10 19.12 10.26
N PRO A 10 26.91 18.18 9.75
CA PRO A 10 28.20 17.86 10.35
C PRO A 10 29.27 18.87 9.93
N THR A 11 30.43 18.82 10.59
CA THR A 11 31.58 19.67 10.26
C THR A 11 32.11 19.40 8.84
N GLU A 12 32.75 20.40 8.23
CA GLU A 12 33.34 20.27 6.88
C GLU A 12 34.36 19.13 6.79
N GLU A 13 35.13 18.88 7.86
CA GLU A 13 36.05 17.75 7.95
C GLU A 13 35.33 16.40 7.84
N TYR A 14 34.16 16.27 8.48
CA TYR A 14 33.36 15.06 8.40
C TYR A 14 32.76 14.89 7.01
N LYS A 15 32.24 15.95 6.39
CA LYS A 15 31.72 15.93 5.02
C LYS A 15 32.79 15.46 4.03
N ALA A 16 34.00 16.02 4.13
CA ALA A 16 35.13 15.62 3.27
C ALA A 16 35.48 14.13 3.45
N ARG A 17 35.51 13.63 4.68
CA ARG A 17 35.76 12.21 4.97
C ARG A 17 34.68 11.29 4.38
N ILE A 18 33.41 11.67 4.47
CA ILE A 18 32.31 10.89 3.88
C ILE A 18 32.42 10.87 2.35
N GLN A 19 32.75 12.00 1.73
CA GLN A 19 32.97 12.05 0.28
C GLN A 19 34.14 11.16 -0.15
N GLU A 20 35.24 11.12 0.60
CA GLU A 20 36.36 10.22 0.32
C GLU A 20 35.93 8.74 0.41
N LEU A 21 35.17 8.37 1.44
CA LEU A 21 34.66 7.01 1.61
C LEU A 21 33.67 6.60 0.51
N LEU A 22 32.76 7.49 0.11
CA LEU A 22 31.82 7.23 -0.99
C LEU A 22 32.55 7.05 -2.32
N LEU A 23 33.59 7.85 -2.57
CA LEU A 23 34.44 7.72 -3.76
C LEU A 23 35.14 6.35 -3.77
N ALA A 24 35.72 5.96 -2.65
CA ALA A 24 36.39 4.67 -2.49
C ALA A 24 35.42 3.49 -2.71
N GLU A 25 34.23 3.54 -2.14
CA GLU A 25 33.18 2.53 -2.31
C GLU A 25 32.74 2.40 -3.78
N LYS A 26 32.59 3.52 -4.48
CA LYS A 26 32.25 3.55 -5.91
C LYS A 26 33.36 2.95 -6.79
N VAL A 27 34.61 3.26 -6.46
CA VAL A 27 35.79 2.66 -7.12
C VAL A 27 35.82 1.15 -6.89
N GLU A 28 35.62 0.70 -5.66
CA GLU A 28 35.59 -0.73 -5.32
C GLU A 28 34.41 -1.47 -5.98
N ALA A 29 33.23 -0.87 -6.02
CA ALA A 29 32.05 -1.45 -6.68
C ALA A 29 32.32 -1.67 -8.18
N ARG A 30 32.92 -0.69 -8.87
CA ARG A 30 33.30 -0.82 -10.29
C ARG A 30 34.36 -1.91 -10.49
N ARG A 31 35.34 -2.01 -9.59
CA ARG A 31 36.36 -3.08 -9.60
C ARG A 31 35.72 -4.46 -9.40
N ARG A 32 34.79 -4.60 -8.45
CA ARG A 32 34.05 -5.84 -8.19
C ARG A 32 33.18 -6.24 -9.37
N GLU A 33 32.53 -5.28 -10.03
CA GLU A 33 31.73 -5.55 -11.22
C GLU A 33 32.60 -5.99 -12.41
N LYS A 34 33.73 -5.31 -12.65
CA LYS A 34 34.71 -5.73 -13.67
C LYS A 34 35.20 -7.16 -13.40
N ARG A 35 35.53 -7.48 -12.14
CA ARG A 35 35.94 -8.83 -11.75
C ARG A 35 34.84 -9.87 -11.94
N ARG A 36 33.59 -9.55 -11.59
CA ARG A 36 32.45 -10.45 -11.82
C ARG A 36 32.25 -10.73 -13.32
N LYS A 37 32.33 -9.70 -14.16
CA LYS A 37 32.23 -9.83 -15.62
C LYS A 37 33.39 -10.65 -16.21
N SER A 38 34.62 -10.47 -15.72
CA SER A 38 35.75 -11.29 -16.16
C SER A 38 35.62 -12.75 -15.73
N ASP A 39 35.15 -12.99 -14.50
CA ASP A 39 34.94 -14.35 -13.97
C ASP A 39 33.79 -15.06 -14.72
N GLU A 40 32.75 -14.33 -15.14
CA GLU A 40 31.62 -14.84 -15.93
C GLU A 40 32.00 -15.08 -17.41
N ALA A 41 32.89 -14.28 -17.98
CA ALA A 41 33.40 -14.43 -19.34
C ALA A 41 34.53 -15.48 -19.47
N ALA A 42 35.11 -15.95 -18.37
CA ALA A 42 36.13 -16.99 -18.39
C ALA A 42 35.51 -18.33 -18.90
N PRO A 43 36.13 -19.00 -19.89
CA PRO A 43 35.51 -20.17 -20.52
C PRO A 43 35.32 -21.33 -19.53
N LYS A 44 34.17 -22.01 -19.61
CA LYS A 44 33.78 -23.24 -18.87
C LYS A 44 34.72 -24.45 -19.07
N ARG A 45 35.95 -24.25 -19.55
CA ARG A 45 36.93 -25.30 -19.85
C ARG A 45 37.62 -25.89 -18.62
N ALA A 46 37.54 -25.26 -17.45
CA ALA A 46 38.16 -25.76 -16.21
C ALA A 46 37.27 -26.68 -15.35
N ARG A 47 36.00 -26.93 -15.73
CA ARG A 47 35.06 -27.75 -14.93
C ARG A 47 34.87 -29.19 -15.42
N ARG A 48 35.60 -29.65 -16.44
CA ARG A 48 35.40 -30.99 -17.06
C ARG A 48 36.66 -31.87 -17.12
N GLY A 49 37.66 -31.61 -16.29
CA GLY A 49 38.85 -32.46 -16.17
C GLY A 49 39.34 -32.47 -14.74
N GLY A 50 38.95 -33.47 -13.95
CA GLY A 50 39.40 -33.61 -12.57
C GLY A 50 38.42 -34.30 -11.62
N TRP A 51 37.84 -35.43 -12.02
CA TRP A 51 37.28 -36.40 -11.06
C TRP A 51 37.30 -37.78 -11.70
N ASP A 52 38.49 -38.37 -11.84
CA ASP A 52 38.65 -39.82 -11.71
C ASP A 52 40.13 -40.15 -11.58
N SER A 53 40.59 -40.30 -10.33
CA SER A 53 41.74 -41.13 -9.98
C SER A 53 41.89 -41.13 -8.45
N GLN A 54 41.91 -42.34 -7.89
CA GLN A 54 42.66 -42.69 -6.69
C GLN A 54 41.94 -42.62 -5.34
N THR A 55 41.22 -43.68 -4.99
CA THR A 55 41.52 -44.43 -3.75
C THR A 55 40.96 -45.86 -3.82
N GLN A 56 41.83 -46.83 -4.13
CA GLN A 56 41.69 -48.22 -3.67
C GLN A 56 42.85 -48.47 -2.71
N GLU A 57 42.52 -48.91 -1.49
CA GLU A 57 43.33 -49.89 -0.76
C GLU A 57 42.43 -51.10 -0.45
N PRO A 58 42.97 -52.33 -0.43
CA PRO A 58 42.18 -53.56 -0.40
C PRO A 58 42.15 -54.20 1.00
N GLU A 59 41.00 -54.73 1.44
CA GLU A 59 40.98 -55.89 2.34
C GLU A 59 39.77 -56.82 2.05
N ASN A 60 40.14 -58.00 1.54
CA ASN A 60 39.69 -59.34 1.94
C ASN A 60 38.24 -59.81 1.69
N GLY A 61 38.10 -60.95 0.98
CA GLY A 61 37.03 -61.91 1.22
C GLY A 61 36.23 -62.44 0.01
N THR A 62 36.67 -63.59 -0.52
CA THR A 62 35.86 -64.71 -1.07
C THR A 62 35.24 -64.68 -2.49
N GLU A 63 35.75 -65.63 -3.30
CA GLU A 63 35.09 -66.53 -4.27
C GLU A 63 34.69 -66.08 -5.71
N LYS A 64 35.60 -66.39 -6.66
CA LYS A 64 35.45 -67.32 -7.84
C LYS A 64 34.40 -67.00 -8.98
N PRO A 65 34.54 -67.59 -10.19
CA PRO A 65 35.04 -66.87 -11.38
C PRO A 65 34.13 -66.98 -12.63
N ALA A 66 34.39 -66.15 -13.64
CA ALA A 66 34.14 -66.39 -15.09
C ALA A 66 34.46 -65.07 -15.84
N SER A 67 34.99 -64.97 -17.05
CA SER A 67 35.52 -65.88 -18.07
C SER A 67 35.89 -64.96 -19.25
N GLY A 68 37.14 -65.00 -19.71
CA GLY A 68 37.58 -64.56 -21.06
C GLY A 68 37.43 -63.09 -21.45
N GLU A 69 38.01 -62.60 -22.54
CA GLU A 69 39.25 -62.91 -23.24
C GLU A 69 39.45 -61.74 -24.24
N VAL A 70 40.70 -61.35 -24.47
CA VAL A 70 41.29 -60.64 -25.64
C VAL A 70 40.81 -59.23 -26.06
N ALA A 71 41.81 -58.34 -26.20
CA ALA A 71 42.28 -57.77 -27.48
C ALA A 71 42.35 -56.23 -27.55
N GLU A 72 43.56 -55.72 -27.31
CA GLU A 72 44.21 -54.62 -28.06
C GLU A 72 44.14 -54.86 -29.60
N PRO A 73 44.37 -53.85 -30.50
CA PRO A 73 45.42 -52.83 -30.35
C PRO A 73 45.13 -51.41 -30.90
N ALA A 74 46.06 -50.49 -30.58
CA ALA A 74 46.38 -49.25 -31.29
C ALA A 74 47.07 -49.55 -32.65
N PRO A 75 47.77 -48.63 -33.36
CA PRO A 75 47.82 -47.15 -33.35
C PRO A 75 47.70 -46.56 -34.79
N GLU A 76 47.83 -45.24 -34.98
CA GLU A 76 48.82 -44.62 -35.89
C GLU A 76 48.60 -43.10 -36.11
N GLU A 77 49.73 -42.47 -36.43
CA GLU A 77 50.12 -41.07 -36.43
C GLU A 77 49.58 -40.25 -37.61
N SER A 78 49.67 -38.91 -37.52
CA SER A 78 50.59 -38.12 -38.38
C SER A 78 50.40 -36.59 -38.25
N GLU A 79 51.50 -35.94 -37.90
CA GLU A 79 52.11 -34.76 -38.54
C GLU A 79 51.40 -33.40 -38.67
N ALA A 80 51.95 -32.44 -37.90
CA ALA A 80 52.67 -31.25 -38.34
C ALA A 80 52.08 -30.33 -39.45
N ASN A 81 51.89 -29.04 -39.14
CA ASN A 81 52.78 -27.99 -39.67
C ASN A 81 52.65 -26.65 -38.93
N ALA A 82 53.78 -25.99 -38.77
CA ALA A 82 53.97 -24.67 -38.20
C ALA A 82 53.83 -23.58 -39.28
N LYS A 83 53.36 -22.39 -38.89
CA LYS A 83 53.98 -21.12 -39.32
C LYS A 83 53.51 -19.94 -38.46
N GLU A 84 54.51 -19.24 -37.96
CA GLU A 84 54.48 -17.98 -37.21
C GLU A 84 53.86 -16.82 -37.99
N GLY A 85 53.38 -15.84 -37.23
CA GLY A 85 53.07 -14.49 -37.70
C GLY A 85 52.78 -13.61 -36.49
N GLU A 86 53.83 -12.95 -35.97
CA GLU A 86 53.77 -11.87 -35.00
C GLU A 86 52.74 -10.80 -35.43
N GLU A 87 51.90 -10.38 -34.50
CA GLU A 87 51.69 -8.95 -34.27
C GLU A 87 51.22 -8.75 -32.83
N ALA A 88 52.17 -8.33 -32.00
CA ALA A 88 51.92 -7.76 -30.70
C ALA A 88 51.04 -6.50 -30.88
N THR A 89 49.74 -6.65 -30.67
CA THR A 89 48.88 -5.54 -30.28
C THR A 89 48.81 -5.52 -28.77
N GLU A 90 49.83 -4.90 -28.20
CA GLU A 90 49.83 -4.34 -26.86
C GLU A 90 48.71 -3.28 -26.81
N ALA A 91 47.48 -3.75 -26.55
CA ALA A 91 46.34 -2.89 -26.29
C ALA A 91 46.59 -2.19 -24.96
N LYS A 92 47.15 -0.98 -25.04
CA LYS A 92 47.20 0.03 -23.98
C LYS A 92 45.96 -0.04 -23.07
N PRO A 93 46.08 -0.45 -21.81
CA PRO A 93 45.02 -0.25 -20.83
C PRO A 93 45.25 1.11 -20.16
N GLU A 94 45.16 2.22 -20.88
CA GLU A 94 45.45 3.55 -20.30
C GLU A 94 44.49 4.69 -20.63
N GLU A 95 43.40 4.50 -21.38
CA GLU A 95 42.38 5.56 -21.52
C GLU A 95 40.98 5.06 -21.16
N GLU A 96 40.34 5.80 -20.25
CA GLU A 96 39.02 5.59 -19.61
C GLU A 96 38.98 4.76 -18.31
N GLU A 97 39.96 4.97 -17.43
CA GLU A 97 39.56 5.40 -16.08
C GLU A 97 38.89 6.78 -16.21
N GLU A 98 37.63 6.84 -16.65
CA GLU A 98 36.80 8.00 -16.35
C GLU A 98 36.95 8.25 -14.85
N LYS A 99 37.54 9.40 -14.49
CA LYS A 99 37.71 9.84 -13.11
C LYS A 99 36.39 9.59 -12.41
N ILE A 100 36.34 8.55 -11.58
CA ILE A 100 35.13 8.21 -10.84
C ILE A 100 34.90 9.38 -9.90
N GLN A 101 34.02 10.28 -10.28
CA GLN A 101 33.67 11.46 -9.49
C GLN A 101 32.33 11.20 -8.82
N LEU A 102 32.21 11.74 -7.60
CA LEU A 102 30.92 11.80 -6.97
C LEU A 102 30.02 12.76 -7.75
N THR A 103 28.78 12.35 -7.99
CA THR A 103 27.74 13.23 -8.53
C THR A 103 27.44 14.35 -7.53
N GLU A 104 26.81 15.43 -7.99
CA GLU A 104 26.39 16.52 -7.09
C GLU A 104 25.44 16.01 -5.99
N GLU A 105 24.57 15.06 -6.32
CA GLU A 105 23.69 14.38 -5.37
C GLU A 105 24.44 13.56 -4.31
N GLU A 106 25.53 12.88 -4.70
CA GLU A 106 26.36 12.12 -3.74
C GLU A 106 27.17 13.05 -2.83
N LYS A 107 27.59 14.22 -3.33
CA LYS A 107 28.28 15.24 -2.52
C LYS A 107 27.36 15.93 -1.52
N ALA A 108 26.06 16.01 -1.82
CA ALA A 108 25.05 16.56 -0.92
C ALA A 108 24.72 15.62 0.27
N LYS A 109 25.10 14.34 0.21
CA LYS A 109 24.88 13.39 1.31
C LYS A 109 25.87 13.64 2.44
N TRP A 110 25.36 14.06 3.59
CA TRP A 110 26.16 14.24 4.80
C TRP A 110 26.51 12.92 5.50
N PHE A 111 25.71 11.88 5.28
CA PHE A 111 25.85 10.59 5.94
C PHE A 111 25.92 9.44 4.93
N ARG A 112 26.72 8.42 5.26
CA ARG A 112 26.79 7.19 4.47
C ARG A 112 25.60 6.30 4.83
N THR A 113 24.88 5.84 3.82
CA THR A 113 23.86 4.79 3.97
C THR A 113 24.53 3.44 3.73
N LEU A 114 24.39 2.51 4.67
CA LEU A 114 24.90 1.16 4.54
C LEU A 114 23.78 0.20 4.13
N GLU A 115 24.14 -0.79 3.30
CA GLU A 115 23.29 -1.94 3.00
C GLU A 115 23.98 -3.22 3.49
N PRO A 116 23.42 -3.93 4.48
CA PRO A 116 22.11 -3.71 5.13
C PRO A 116 22.12 -2.57 6.17
N PRO A 117 20.95 -2.01 6.52
CA PRO A 117 20.82 -1.04 7.59
C PRO A 117 21.09 -1.66 8.97
N ASP A 118 21.46 -0.82 9.94
CA ASP A 118 21.79 -1.26 11.32
C ASP A 118 20.59 -1.86 12.07
N LEU A 119 19.39 -1.36 11.80
CA LEU A 119 18.15 -1.84 12.37
C LEU A 119 17.22 -2.35 11.27
N SER A 120 16.56 -3.48 11.54
CA SER A 120 15.45 -3.92 10.72
C SER A 120 14.30 -2.90 10.79
N SER A 121 13.51 -2.80 9.72
CA SER A 121 12.34 -1.91 9.68
C SER A 121 11.34 -2.22 10.80
N SER A 122 11.14 -3.49 11.15
CA SER A 122 10.25 -3.90 12.25
C SER A 122 10.80 -3.49 13.62
N THR A 123 12.11 -3.60 13.84
CA THR A 123 12.74 -3.12 15.08
C THR A 123 12.60 -1.61 15.21
N LEU A 124 12.93 -0.87 14.14
CA LEU A 124 12.82 0.58 14.13
C LEU A 124 11.38 1.04 14.42
N ALA A 125 10.38 0.42 13.78
CA ALA A 125 8.97 0.74 13.97
C ALA A 125 8.48 0.59 15.42
N LYS A 126 9.17 -0.21 16.25
CA LYS A 126 8.81 -0.46 17.64
C LYS A 126 9.40 0.54 18.63
N CYS A 127 10.58 1.10 18.33
CA CYS A 127 11.32 1.91 19.30
C CYS A 127 11.59 3.34 18.85
N PHE A 128 11.33 3.71 17.58
CA PHE A 128 11.63 5.06 17.08
C PHE A 128 10.95 6.17 17.89
N ALA A 129 9.75 5.92 18.42
CA ALA A 129 8.99 6.89 19.21
C ALA A 129 9.64 7.17 20.58
N ASP A 130 10.48 6.26 21.08
CA ASP A 130 11.19 6.39 22.35
C ASP A 130 12.55 7.10 22.19
N TYR A 131 12.95 7.41 20.94
CA TYR A 131 14.24 8.03 20.68
C TYR A 131 14.24 9.49 21.14
N SER A 132 15.24 9.82 21.94
CA SER A 132 15.45 11.15 22.50
C SER A 132 16.95 11.47 22.57
N ILE A 133 17.27 12.75 22.72
CA ILE A 133 18.63 13.16 23.08
C ILE A 133 18.82 13.03 24.60
N PRO A 134 20.04 12.80 25.09
CA PRO A 134 20.32 12.67 26.51
C PRO A 134 19.77 13.84 27.31
N ALA A 135 18.93 13.55 28.30
CA ALA A 135 18.42 14.54 29.23
C ALA A 135 19.39 14.79 30.39
N ASP A 136 19.30 15.99 30.99
CA ASP A 136 20.22 16.43 32.04
C ASP A 136 20.04 15.60 33.35
N ASP A 137 18.91 14.92 33.51
CA ASP A 137 18.54 14.06 34.64
C ASP A 137 18.93 12.58 34.47
N GLU A 138 19.49 12.19 33.33
CA GLU A 138 19.95 10.82 33.07
C GLU A 138 21.29 10.47 33.75
N GLY A 139 21.86 11.39 34.52
CA GLY A 139 23.08 11.18 35.30
C GLY A 139 24.39 11.34 34.51
N PHE A 140 24.37 12.14 33.44
CA PHE A 140 25.58 12.59 32.75
C PHE A 140 26.21 13.78 33.48
N ASP A 141 27.55 13.79 33.55
CA ASP A 141 28.31 14.91 34.13
C ASP A 141 28.34 16.12 33.17
N GLU A 142 28.23 15.85 31.86
CA GLU A 142 28.23 16.87 30.81
C GLU A 142 27.60 16.30 29.52
N VAL A 143 26.80 17.10 28.81
CA VAL A 143 26.29 16.79 27.45
C VAL A 143 26.92 17.77 26.46
N ARG A 144 27.72 17.26 25.53
CA ARG A 144 28.42 18.05 24.51
C ARG A 144 27.77 17.86 23.14
N TYR A 145 27.36 18.96 22.53
CA TYR A 145 26.85 18.97 21.17
C TYR A 145 27.95 19.41 20.20
N VAL A 146 28.35 18.52 19.29
CA VAL A 146 29.58 18.70 18.47
C VAL A 146 29.34 19.22 17.06
N TRP A 147 28.10 19.13 16.57
CA TRP A 147 27.73 19.56 15.20
C TRP A 147 26.79 20.75 15.21
N GLN A 148 25.68 20.65 15.93
CA GLN A 148 24.71 21.73 16.10
C GLN A 148 24.43 21.99 17.57
N GLN A 149 23.64 23.02 17.89
CA GLN A 149 23.26 23.34 19.26
C GLN A 149 22.11 22.45 19.76
N LYS A 150 21.92 22.39 21.09
CA LYS A 150 20.90 21.58 21.77
C LYS A 150 19.50 21.72 21.14
N ASP A 151 19.05 22.96 20.92
CA ASP A 151 17.70 23.22 20.41
C ASP A 151 17.51 22.73 18.97
N GLU A 152 18.52 22.86 18.12
CA GLU A 152 18.46 22.36 16.74
C GLU A 152 18.50 20.83 16.71
N CYS A 153 19.33 20.19 17.53
CA CYS A 153 19.30 18.73 17.68
C CYS A 153 17.93 18.23 18.18
N GLN A 154 17.33 18.93 19.14
CA GLN A 154 16.00 18.59 19.66
C GLN A 154 14.92 18.71 18.56
N LYS A 155 14.97 19.75 17.73
CA LYS A 155 14.05 19.90 16.59
C LYS A 155 14.24 18.76 15.59
N ILE A 156 15.47 18.45 15.21
CA ILE A 156 15.77 17.39 14.23
C ILE A 156 15.22 16.04 14.69
N ILE A 157 15.48 15.63 15.94
CA ILE A 157 14.96 14.35 16.42
C ILE A 157 13.44 14.36 16.54
N SER A 158 12.84 15.47 16.95
CA SER A 158 11.37 15.58 17.07
C SER A 158 10.69 15.52 15.70
N GLU A 159 11.21 16.24 14.70
CA GLU A 159 10.75 16.18 13.31
C GLU A 159 10.94 14.78 12.71
N TRP A 160 12.08 14.15 12.98
CA TRP A 160 12.35 12.78 12.53
C TRP A 160 11.36 11.79 13.14
N VAL A 161 11.08 11.87 14.45
CA VAL A 161 10.08 11.03 15.12
C VAL A 161 8.69 11.26 14.52
N LEU A 162 8.28 12.52 14.32
CA LEU A 162 6.98 12.87 13.73
C LEU A 162 6.85 12.37 12.29
N ASP A 163 7.89 12.49 11.48
CA ASP A 163 7.91 11.95 10.11
C ASP A 163 7.77 10.42 10.11
N HIS A 164 8.47 9.74 11.02
CA HIS A 164 8.36 8.28 11.17
C HIS A 164 6.98 7.86 11.69
N LYS A 165 6.36 8.63 12.60
CA LYS A 165 4.96 8.39 13.03
C LYS A 165 3.99 8.43 11.84
N LYS A 166 4.18 9.37 10.91
CA LYS A 166 3.33 9.54 9.71
C LYS A 166 3.59 8.46 8.64
N THR A 167 4.84 8.05 8.47
CA THR A 167 5.26 7.22 7.33
C THR A 167 5.42 5.74 7.65
N MET A 168 5.69 5.34 8.90
CA MET A 168 5.87 3.94 9.27
C MET A 168 4.54 3.24 9.55
N ARG A 169 4.51 1.91 9.48
CA ARG A 169 3.33 1.10 9.85
C ARG A 169 3.35 0.74 11.33
N ILE A 170 2.18 0.57 11.95
CA ILE A 170 2.04 -0.07 13.26
C ILE A 170 1.72 -1.54 13.02
N GLU A 171 2.71 -2.40 13.18
CA GLU A 171 2.56 -3.83 12.94
C GLU A 171 1.66 -4.51 14.00
N ASP A 172 1.77 -4.06 15.24
CA ASP A 172 1.12 -4.67 16.41
C ASP A 172 -0.30 -4.14 16.68
N LEU A 173 -0.81 -3.22 15.85
CA LEU A 173 -2.16 -2.66 15.97
C LEU A 173 -3.22 -3.73 15.72
N ASN A 174 -4.25 -3.83 16.58
CA ASN A 174 -5.34 -4.77 16.41
C ASN A 174 -6.69 -4.06 16.48
N PRO A 175 -7.67 -4.45 15.65
CA PRO A 175 -9.01 -3.86 15.69
C PRO A 175 -9.64 -4.02 17.08
N SER A 176 -10.05 -2.90 17.67
CA SER A 176 -10.71 -2.86 18.98
C SER A 176 -12.12 -3.45 18.97
N THR A 177 -12.72 -3.55 20.17
CA THR A 177 -14.15 -3.87 20.33
C THR A 177 -15.04 -2.84 19.66
N TRP A 178 -14.68 -1.55 19.77
CA TRP A 178 -15.39 -0.43 19.14
C TRP A 178 -15.54 -0.60 17.63
N PHE A 179 -14.46 -1.03 16.96
CA PHE A 179 -14.51 -1.31 15.52
C PHE A 179 -15.44 -2.46 15.19
N ARG A 180 -15.35 -3.56 15.95
CA ARG A 180 -16.14 -4.78 15.72
C ARG A 180 -17.62 -4.53 15.90
N GLU A 181 -18.01 -3.78 16.93
CA GLU A 181 -19.41 -3.41 17.18
C GLU A 181 -19.99 -2.55 16.04
N ARG A 182 -19.22 -1.58 15.54
CA ARG A 182 -19.63 -0.75 14.39
C ARG A 182 -19.72 -1.54 13.08
N LEU A 183 -18.79 -2.47 12.88
CA LEU A 183 -18.82 -3.35 11.71
C LEU A 183 -20.03 -4.29 11.76
N ASP A 184 -20.36 -4.83 12.93
CA ASP A 184 -21.53 -5.70 13.15
C ASP A 184 -22.84 -4.94 12.91
N ARG A 185 -22.97 -3.73 13.48
CA ARG A 185 -24.11 -2.83 13.22
C ARG A 185 -24.29 -2.57 11.73
N TRP A 186 -23.20 -2.29 11.02
CA TRP A 186 -23.22 -2.12 9.57
C TRP A 186 -23.68 -3.38 8.84
N GLN A 187 -23.12 -4.54 9.18
CA GLN A 187 -23.48 -5.80 8.55
C GLN A 187 -24.96 -6.11 8.73
N HIS A 188 -25.51 -5.90 9.93
CA HIS A 188 -26.94 -6.06 10.19
C HIS A 188 -27.79 -5.14 9.31
N GLN A 189 -27.45 -3.85 9.24
CA GLN A 189 -28.18 -2.90 8.43
C GLN A 189 -28.09 -3.20 6.93
N TYR A 190 -26.90 -3.56 6.45
CA TYR A 190 -26.65 -3.96 5.07
C TYR A 190 -27.49 -5.18 4.68
N GLN A 191 -27.54 -6.21 5.53
CA GLN A 191 -28.34 -7.41 5.28
C GLN A 191 -29.84 -7.10 5.26
N GLU A 192 -30.31 -6.22 6.13
CA GLU A 192 -31.69 -5.76 6.11
C GLU A 192 -32.05 -5.07 4.78
N TRP A 193 -31.19 -4.17 4.27
CA TRP A 193 -31.40 -3.53 2.98
C TRP A 193 -31.38 -4.53 1.83
N LYS A 194 -30.40 -5.44 1.79
CA LYS A 194 -30.33 -6.51 0.78
C LYS A 194 -31.57 -7.39 0.78
N ARG A 195 -32.04 -7.79 1.97
CA ARG A 195 -33.25 -8.59 2.13
C ARG A 195 -34.46 -7.84 1.56
N LYS A 196 -34.66 -6.59 1.97
CA LYS A 196 -35.76 -5.75 1.48
C LYS A 196 -35.72 -5.59 -0.05
N GLN A 197 -34.55 -5.35 -0.62
CA GLN A 197 -34.39 -5.27 -2.08
C GLN A 197 -34.81 -6.58 -2.76
N SER A 198 -34.38 -7.72 -2.21
CA SER A 198 -34.67 -9.04 -2.77
C SER A 198 -36.16 -9.39 -2.70
N GLU A 199 -36.81 -9.13 -1.57
CA GLU A 199 -38.24 -9.37 -1.36
C GLU A 199 -39.09 -8.58 -2.35
N ILE A 200 -38.78 -7.28 -2.53
CA ILE A 200 -39.53 -6.43 -3.45
C ILE A 200 -39.27 -6.83 -4.90
N ARG A 201 -38.02 -7.15 -5.28
CA ARG A 201 -37.70 -7.66 -6.62
C ARG A 201 -38.43 -8.96 -6.93
N GLU A 202 -38.53 -9.86 -5.96
CA GLU A 202 -39.28 -11.11 -6.11
C GLU A 202 -40.78 -10.84 -6.26
N ALA A 203 -41.36 -9.96 -5.44
CA ALA A 203 -42.77 -9.57 -5.54
C ALA A 203 -43.09 -8.91 -6.89
N VAL A 204 -42.19 -8.06 -7.42
CA VAL A 204 -42.31 -7.48 -8.77
C VAL A 204 -42.25 -8.58 -9.83
N ARG A 205 -41.31 -9.52 -9.73
CA ARG A 205 -41.19 -10.65 -10.66
C ARG A 205 -42.42 -11.56 -10.67
N LYS A 206 -43.09 -11.74 -9.52
CA LYS A 206 -44.34 -12.51 -9.39
C LYS A 206 -45.60 -11.72 -9.75
N GLY A 207 -45.49 -10.40 -10.03
CA GLY A 207 -46.64 -9.53 -10.29
C GLY A 207 -47.49 -9.24 -9.04
N GLU A 208 -46.98 -9.52 -7.85
CA GLU A 208 -47.68 -9.33 -6.56
C GLU A 208 -47.44 -7.93 -5.98
N PHE A 209 -46.41 -7.23 -6.47
CA PHE A 209 -46.10 -5.87 -6.03
C PHE A 209 -47.05 -4.85 -6.67
N ARG A 210 -47.75 -4.08 -5.83
CA ARG A 210 -48.56 -2.92 -6.24
C ARG A 210 -48.00 -1.67 -5.57
N LYS A 211 -47.60 -0.68 -6.40
CA LYS A 211 -47.22 0.64 -5.92
C LYS A 211 -48.40 1.28 -5.19
N ARG A 212 -48.12 1.95 -4.07
CA ARG A 212 -49.13 2.72 -3.34
C ARG A 212 -49.17 4.15 -3.91
N PRO A 213 -50.34 4.78 -4.03
CA PRO A 213 -50.40 6.21 -4.33
C PRO A 213 -49.79 6.98 -3.15
N ARG A 214 -48.80 7.82 -3.43
CA ARG A 214 -48.15 8.66 -2.41
C ARG A 214 -49.18 9.68 -1.92
N LYS A 215 -49.37 9.78 -0.60
CA LYS A 215 -50.03 10.96 -0.02
C LYS A 215 -49.01 12.09 -0.06
N GLU A 216 -49.22 13.07 -0.93
CA GLU A 216 -48.47 14.31 -0.88
C GLU A 216 -48.69 14.95 0.49
N VAL A 217 -47.68 14.88 1.35
CA VAL A 217 -47.57 15.81 2.47
C VAL A 217 -46.84 17.00 1.87
N SER A 218 -47.60 17.90 1.25
CA SER A 218 -47.10 19.18 0.77
C SER A 218 -46.65 19.99 1.99
N ALA A 219 -45.34 20.04 2.22
CA ALA A 219 -44.72 21.03 3.08
C ALA A 219 -44.55 22.34 2.29
N ASP A 220 -45.68 22.98 1.94
CA ASP A 220 -45.68 24.40 1.55
C ASP A 220 -47.08 25.03 1.79
N PRO A 221 -47.29 25.78 2.89
CA PRO A 221 -48.54 26.47 3.16
C PRO A 221 -48.50 27.85 2.47
N GLY A 222 -48.68 27.89 1.15
CA GLY A 222 -48.36 29.11 0.44
C GLY A 222 -48.86 29.28 -0.99
N ASN A 223 -49.98 28.67 -1.42
CA ASN A 223 -50.70 29.21 -2.59
C ASN A 223 -52.15 28.76 -2.66
N ASP A 224 -53.04 29.60 -2.12
CA ASP A 224 -54.47 29.60 -2.41
C ASP A 224 -54.69 30.29 -3.77
N ALA A 225 -55.10 29.54 -4.80
CA ALA A 225 -55.75 30.13 -5.97
C ALA A 225 -56.59 29.11 -6.77
N GLU A 226 -57.91 29.33 -6.68
CA GLU A 226 -58.97 28.98 -7.64
C GLU A 226 -59.44 27.52 -7.76
N MET A 227 -60.47 27.22 -6.96
CA MET A 227 -61.49 26.25 -7.33
C MET A 227 -62.20 26.67 -8.63
N LYS A 228 -62.25 25.75 -9.60
CA LYS A 228 -63.28 25.73 -10.64
C LYS A 228 -64.00 24.39 -10.58
N GLU A 229 -65.23 24.43 -10.11
CA GLU A 229 -66.20 23.34 -10.26
C GLU A 229 -66.52 23.13 -11.75
N GLY A 230 -66.45 21.87 -12.19
CA GLY A 230 -66.84 21.42 -13.52
C GLY A 230 -66.99 19.90 -13.49
N ASP A 231 -68.23 19.47 -13.60
CA ASP A 231 -68.79 18.14 -13.38
C ASP A 231 -68.49 17.10 -14.48
N GLU A 232 -68.69 15.84 -14.10
CA GLU A 232 -68.87 14.62 -14.90
C GLU A 232 -67.68 13.96 -15.65
N GLY A 233 -67.29 12.79 -15.13
CA GLY A 233 -67.12 11.59 -15.97
C GLY A 233 -65.71 11.27 -16.47
N GLY A 234 -64.77 10.99 -15.57
CA GLY A 234 -63.51 10.33 -15.91
C GLY A 234 -62.85 9.81 -14.65
N ALA A 235 -62.44 8.52 -14.64
CA ALA A 235 -61.66 7.96 -13.55
C ALA A 235 -60.45 8.87 -13.24
N PRO A 236 -60.04 9.04 -11.97
CA PRO A 236 -58.85 9.82 -11.68
C PRO A 236 -57.63 9.02 -12.15
N GLU A 237 -57.24 9.22 -13.41
CA GLU A 237 -55.88 9.03 -13.91
C GLU A 237 -55.00 10.08 -13.24
N GLY A 238 -54.72 9.85 -11.96
CA GLY A 238 -53.82 10.64 -11.12
C GLY A 238 -52.86 9.70 -10.40
N GLN A 239 -52.38 8.66 -11.09
CA GLN A 239 -51.19 7.96 -10.65
C GLN A 239 -50.01 8.87 -11.03
N ALA A 240 -49.63 9.78 -10.13
CA ALA A 240 -48.31 10.39 -10.23
C ALA A 240 -47.30 9.24 -10.07
N GLU A 241 -46.89 8.64 -11.19
CA GLU A 241 -45.73 7.78 -11.22
C GLU A 241 -44.57 8.63 -10.70
N VAL A 242 -44.01 8.24 -9.56
CA VAL A 242 -42.80 8.87 -9.03
C VAL A 242 -41.74 8.74 -10.11
N ASN A 243 -41.35 9.87 -10.71
CA ASN A 243 -40.16 9.89 -11.55
C ASN A 243 -38.98 9.67 -10.63
N ASP A 244 -38.41 8.47 -10.66
CA ASP A 244 -37.29 8.07 -9.80
C ASP A 244 -36.06 8.99 -10.02
N GLU A 245 -35.99 9.69 -11.16
CA GLU A 245 -34.92 10.61 -11.55
C GLU A 245 -34.99 11.97 -10.84
N ASP A 246 -36.20 12.53 -10.62
CA ASP A 246 -36.40 13.87 -10.03
C ASP A 246 -36.53 13.87 -8.49
N LEU A 247 -36.46 12.70 -7.86
CA LEU A 247 -36.63 12.55 -6.42
C LEU A 247 -35.42 13.09 -5.65
N ASP A 248 -35.60 14.04 -4.74
CA ASP A 248 -34.54 14.43 -3.80
C ASP A 248 -34.17 13.27 -2.86
N VAL A 249 -32.99 12.68 -3.07
CA VAL A 249 -32.45 11.52 -2.35
C VAL A 249 -32.27 11.81 -0.87
N PHE A 250 -31.93 13.04 -0.49
CA PHE A 250 -31.71 13.43 0.91
C PHE A 250 -33.00 13.85 1.60
N GLY A 251 -33.99 14.33 0.86
CA GLY A 251 -35.33 14.66 1.36
C GLY A 251 -36.21 13.44 1.71
N VAL A 252 -35.82 12.22 1.33
CA VAL A 252 -36.58 11.00 1.67
C VAL A 252 -36.53 10.72 3.17
N GLU A 253 -37.66 10.73 3.87
CA GLU A 253 -37.71 10.42 5.31
C GLU A 253 -37.33 8.97 5.65
N ASN A 254 -37.74 8.01 4.81
CA ASN A 254 -37.48 6.58 5.03
C ASN A 254 -36.89 5.91 3.78
N VAL A 255 -35.61 5.55 3.83
CA VAL A 255 -34.92 4.88 2.70
C VAL A 255 -35.50 3.50 2.35
N MET A 256 -36.28 2.89 3.25
CA MET A 256 -36.92 1.59 3.03
C MET A 256 -38.28 1.68 2.33
N ASP A 257 -38.86 2.87 2.27
CA ASP A 257 -40.14 3.16 1.61
C ASP A 257 -40.18 4.64 1.20
N ILE A 258 -39.99 4.92 -0.09
CA ILE A 258 -40.00 6.28 -0.65
C ILE A 258 -41.42 6.89 -0.75
N GLY A 259 -42.43 6.19 -0.23
CA GLY A 259 -43.84 6.64 -0.19
C GLY A 259 -44.76 5.84 -1.11
N ASP A 260 -44.21 4.99 -1.98
CA ASP A 260 -44.96 4.12 -2.90
C ASP A 260 -44.78 2.62 -2.59
N GLY A 261 -44.10 2.28 -1.48
CA GLY A 261 -43.77 0.93 -1.07
C GLY A 261 -42.42 0.41 -1.59
N ARG A 262 -41.71 1.16 -2.43
CA ARG A 262 -40.36 0.79 -2.92
C ARG A 262 -39.27 1.38 -2.01
N PRO A 263 -38.17 0.65 -1.75
CA PRO A 263 -36.99 1.23 -1.13
C PRO A 263 -36.23 2.11 -2.13
N LEU A 264 -35.51 3.10 -1.62
CA LEU A 264 -34.68 4.03 -2.41
C LEU A 264 -33.64 3.30 -3.26
N PHE A 265 -33.08 2.21 -2.72
CA PHE A 265 -32.04 1.39 -3.32
C PHE A 265 -32.60 0.24 -4.19
N LEU A 266 -33.87 0.28 -4.61
CA LEU A 266 -34.46 -0.81 -5.41
C LEU A 266 -33.67 -1.08 -6.70
N SER A 267 -33.17 -0.02 -7.34
CA SER A 267 -32.42 -0.06 -8.59
C SER A 267 -30.94 -0.43 -8.43
N PHE A 268 -30.43 -0.58 -7.20
CA PHE A 268 -29.02 -0.92 -6.97
C PHE A 268 -28.62 -2.24 -7.63
N VAL A 269 -27.59 -2.20 -8.47
CA VAL A 269 -26.94 -3.38 -9.02
C VAL A 269 -25.78 -3.82 -8.13
N TYR A 270 -25.03 -4.85 -8.54
CA TYR A 270 -23.93 -5.39 -7.74
C TYR A 270 -22.87 -4.31 -7.45
N GLU A 271 -22.53 -3.52 -8.46
CA GLU A 271 -21.56 -2.44 -8.42
C GLU A 271 -21.93 -1.37 -7.39
N ASP A 272 -23.22 -1.00 -7.29
CA ASP A 272 -23.70 -0.03 -6.31
C ASP A 272 -23.53 -0.53 -4.87
N TRP A 273 -23.84 -1.81 -4.63
CA TRP A 273 -23.63 -2.45 -3.33
C TRP A 273 -22.15 -2.51 -2.96
N VAL A 274 -21.28 -2.77 -3.94
CA VAL A 274 -19.83 -2.82 -3.76
C VAL A 274 -19.29 -1.43 -3.40
N LEU A 275 -19.71 -0.38 -4.12
CA LEU A 275 -19.30 1.00 -3.84
C LEU A 275 -19.84 1.51 -2.51
N LEU A 276 -21.09 1.20 -2.16
CA LEU A 276 -21.65 1.49 -0.83
C LEU A 276 -20.83 0.83 0.29
N THR A 277 -20.47 -0.44 0.10
CA THR A 277 -19.63 -1.16 1.06
C THR A 277 -18.25 -0.52 1.19
N LEU A 278 -17.61 -0.17 0.07
CA LEU A 278 -16.31 0.50 0.06
C LEU A 278 -16.35 1.85 0.80
N ARG A 279 -17.38 2.67 0.56
CA ARG A 279 -17.58 3.95 1.25
C ARG A 279 -17.53 3.80 2.75
N TYR A 280 -18.38 2.92 3.29
CA TYR A 280 -18.48 2.73 4.73
C TYR A 280 -17.23 2.06 5.30
N GLU A 281 -16.66 1.05 4.63
CA GLU A 281 -15.46 0.38 5.12
C GLU A 281 -14.25 1.32 5.20
N LEU A 282 -13.99 2.14 4.17
CA LEU A 282 -12.89 3.10 4.24
C LEU A 282 -13.12 4.17 5.31
N HIS A 283 -14.36 4.68 5.42
CA HIS A 283 -14.74 5.62 6.47
C HIS A 283 -14.51 5.03 7.88
N LEU A 284 -15.02 3.82 8.12
CA LEU A 284 -14.86 3.12 9.39
C LEU A 284 -13.39 2.82 9.68
N LEU A 285 -12.60 2.43 8.69
CA LEU A 285 -11.18 2.13 8.85
C LEU A 285 -10.38 3.33 9.37
N VAL A 286 -10.58 4.51 8.78
CA VAL A 286 -9.86 5.74 9.18
C VAL A 286 -10.21 6.11 10.63
N HIS A 287 -11.50 6.06 10.99
CA HIS A 287 -11.93 6.36 12.35
C HIS A 287 -11.50 5.29 13.36
N ALA A 288 -11.55 4.02 12.99
CA ALA A 288 -11.10 2.91 13.82
C ALA A 288 -9.59 2.98 14.08
N PHE A 289 -8.80 3.31 13.06
CA PHE A 289 -7.37 3.52 13.21
C PHE A 289 -7.10 4.64 14.22
N ARG A 290 -7.75 5.80 14.07
CA ARG A 290 -7.60 6.92 15.01
C ARG A 290 -7.96 6.53 16.44
N HIS A 291 -9.06 5.78 16.60
CA HIS A 291 -9.53 5.31 17.90
C HIS A 291 -8.55 4.30 18.54
N ASP A 292 -8.01 3.37 17.76
CA ASP A 292 -7.19 2.27 18.27
C ASP A 292 -5.74 2.68 18.51
N VAL A 293 -5.23 3.66 17.76
CA VAL A 293 -3.90 4.23 17.96
C VAL A 293 -3.87 5.21 19.13
N ALA A 294 -4.95 5.97 19.34
CA ALA A 294 -5.10 6.91 20.45
C ALA A 294 -3.92 7.89 20.64
N ASP A 295 -3.25 8.29 19.54
CA ASP A 295 -2.17 9.27 19.49
C ASP A 295 -2.61 10.46 18.62
N GLU A 296 -2.60 11.66 19.20
CA GLU A 296 -3.00 12.90 18.51
C GLU A 296 -2.04 13.28 17.37
N ASP A 297 -0.76 12.93 17.48
CA ASP A 297 0.23 13.16 16.43
C ASP A 297 0.06 12.18 15.26
N ARG A 298 -0.79 11.17 15.43
CA ARG A 298 -1.04 10.12 14.46
C ARG A 298 -2.54 9.95 14.17
N PRO A 299 -3.18 10.97 13.59
CA PRO A 299 -4.62 10.96 13.35
C PRO A 299 -5.05 9.93 12.29
N SER A 300 -4.15 9.53 11.41
CA SER A 300 -4.41 8.57 10.32
C SER A 300 -3.10 7.93 9.83
N PHE A 301 -3.13 7.30 8.66
CA PHE A 301 -2.02 6.62 8.02
C PHE A 301 -1.88 7.00 6.54
N HIS A 302 -0.67 6.84 6.02
CA HIS A 302 -0.33 7.11 4.63
C HIS A 302 -1.00 6.12 3.68
N GLU A 303 -1.46 6.59 2.51
CA GLU A 303 -2.15 5.78 1.49
C GLU A 303 -1.44 4.49 1.07
N ARG A 304 -0.10 4.47 1.06
CA ARG A 304 0.70 3.27 0.73
C ARG A 304 0.44 2.09 1.68
N HIS A 305 -0.09 2.37 2.87
CA HIS A 305 -0.39 1.38 3.91
C HIS A 305 -1.87 0.99 3.95
N LEU A 306 -2.69 1.49 3.02
CA LEU A 306 -4.12 1.21 2.97
C LEU A 306 -4.40 -0.29 2.91
N GLU A 307 -3.76 -1.02 2.01
CA GLU A 307 -3.95 -2.48 1.89
C GLU A 307 -3.58 -3.21 3.20
N PHE A 308 -2.50 -2.78 3.85
CA PHE A 308 -2.03 -3.38 5.10
C PHE A 308 -3.08 -3.22 6.22
N TYR A 309 -3.55 -2.00 6.47
CA TYR A 309 -4.54 -1.75 7.52
C TYR A 309 -5.90 -2.33 7.16
N PHE A 310 -6.31 -2.26 5.89
CA PHE A 310 -7.53 -2.89 5.42
C PHE A 310 -7.51 -4.40 5.71
N HIS A 311 -6.40 -5.09 5.40
CA HIS A 311 -6.24 -6.50 5.75
C HIS A 311 -6.23 -6.75 7.26
N LYS A 312 -5.59 -5.88 8.05
CA LYS A 312 -5.52 -6.02 9.51
C LYS A 312 -6.91 -5.93 10.15
N TYR A 313 -7.73 -4.99 9.71
CA TYR A 313 -9.06 -4.72 10.27
C TYR A 313 -10.13 -5.69 9.74
N TYR A 314 -10.18 -5.89 8.42
CA TYR A 314 -11.25 -6.68 7.78
C TYR A 314 -10.90 -8.14 7.52
N ARG A 315 -9.63 -8.54 7.69
CA ARG A 315 -9.12 -9.88 7.32
C ARG A 315 -9.40 -10.24 5.86
N ARG A 316 -9.47 -9.23 5.00
CA ARG A 316 -9.71 -9.31 3.55
C ARG A 316 -8.68 -8.46 2.82
N SER A 317 -8.23 -8.90 1.64
CA SER A 317 -7.36 -8.07 0.77
C SER A 317 -8.18 -7.07 -0.04
N LEU A 318 -7.69 -5.85 -0.15
CA LEU A 318 -8.28 -4.79 -0.98
C LEU A 318 -7.76 -4.93 -2.41
N GLN A 319 -8.60 -5.44 -3.32
CA GLN A 319 -8.19 -5.72 -4.70
C GLN A 319 -8.62 -4.59 -5.65
N LEU A 320 -7.71 -3.68 -5.99
CA LEU A 320 -7.93 -2.55 -6.90
C LEU A 320 -8.53 -2.99 -8.26
N LYS A 321 -8.07 -4.13 -8.79
CA LYS A 321 -8.56 -4.72 -10.04
C LYS A 321 -10.08 -4.97 -10.06
N MET A 322 -10.68 -5.26 -8.90
CA MET A 322 -12.13 -5.49 -8.80
C MET A 322 -12.93 -4.21 -9.00
N PHE A 323 -12.31 -3.05 -8.84
CA PHE A 323 -12.90 -1.72 -9.07
C PHE A 323 -12.48 -1.12 -10.41
N GLY A 324 -11.68 -1.85 -11.22
CA GLY A 324 -11.20 -1.37 -12.52
C GLY A 324 -10.13 -0.27 -12.42
N VAL A 325 -9.48 -0.11 -11.26
CA VAL A 325 -8.47 0.94 -11.00
C VAL A 325 -7.09 0.34 -10.75
N GLN A 326 -6.04 1.16 -10.88
CA GLN A 326 -4.64 0.75 -10.70
C GLN A 326 -3.98 1.39 -9.47
N THR A 327 -4.47 2.53 -9.01
CA THR A 327 -3.88 3.28 -7.89
C THR A 327 -4.87 3.48 -6.74
N ASN A 328 -4.34 3.73 -5.53
CA ASN A 328 -5.18 4.06 -4.36
C ASN A 328 -5.90 5.40 -4.54
N GLU A 329 -5.28 6.36 -5.23
CA GLU A 329 -5.90 7.64 -5.59
C GLU A 329 -7.16 7.44 -6.44
N GLU A 330 -7.08 6.61 -7.48
CA GLU A 330 -8.22 6.28 -8.34
C GLU A 330 -9.34 5.56 -7.56
N LEU A 331 -8.98 4.65 -6.64
CA LEU A 331 -9.95 3.98 -5.79
C LEU A 331 -10.70 4.97 -4.88
N ILE A 332 -9.95 5.88 -4.25
CA ILE A 332 -10.53 6.87 -3.33
C ILE A 332 -11.36 7.90 -4.11
N ALA A 333 -11.00 8.21 -5.35
CA ALA A 333 -11.80 9.07 -6.23
C ALA A 333 -13.23 8.53 -6.47
N LEU A 334 -13.43 7.21 -6.45
CA LEU A 334 -14.76 6.58 -6.57
C LEU A 334 -15.67 6.84 -5.34
N VAL A 335 -15.07 7.20 -4.20
CA VAL A 335 -15.74 7.35 -2.90
C VAL A 335 -15.28 8.62 -2.15
N LYS A 336 -14.98 9.68 -2.91
CA LYS A 336 -14.47 10.98 -2.41
C LYS A 336 -15.37 11.64 -1.36
N ASP A 337 -16.66 11.28 -1.36
CA ASP A 337 -17.66 11.72 -0.39
C ASP A 337 -17.41 11.16 1.02
N SER A 338 -16.70 10.05 1.14
CA SER A 338 -16.47 9.34 2.39
C SER A 338 -15.04 9.51 2.91
N VAL A 339 -14.05 9.43 2.02
CA VAL A 339 -12.62 9.53 2.35
C VAL A 339 -11.89 10.33 1.26
N SER A 340 -10.89 11.12 1.67
CA SER A 340 -9.99 11.86 0.79
C SER A 340 -8.52 11.62 1.14
N ILE A 341 -7.61 11.90 0.20
CA ILE A 341 -6.17 11.92 0.47
C ILE A 341 -5.72 13.37 0.62
N SER A 342 -5.02 13.66 1.72
CA SER A 342 -4.39 14.97 1.95
C SER A 342 -3.23 15.19 0.99
N LYS A 343 -3.26 16.26 0.18
CA LYS A 343 -2.19 16.53 -0.82
C LYS A 343 -0.83 16.80 -0.18
N GLU A 344 -0.83 17.39 1.01
CA GLU A 344 0.40 17.77 1.73
C GLU A 344 1.05 16.58 2.43
N THR A 345 0.25 15.72 3.06
CA THR A 345 0.75 14.66 3.95
C THR A 345 0.58 13.25 3.40
N GLN A 346 -0.18 13.08 2.30
CA GLN A 346 -0.55 11.79 1.71
C GLN A 346 -1.24 10.83 2.70
N LEU A 347 -1.84 11.39 3.76
CA LEU A 347 -2.64 10.68 4.74
C LEU A 347 -4.09 10.56 4.26
N LEU A 348 -4.74 9.47 4.63
CA LEU A 348 -6.19 9.32 4.43
C LEU A 348 -6.95 10.15 5.47
N GLU A 349 -7.98 10.87 5.04
CA GLU A 349 -8.83 11.67 5.91
C GLU A 349 -10.29 11.30 5.66
N ALA A 350 -11.05 11.08 6.74
CA ALA A 350 -12.49 10.85 6.62
C ALA A 350 -13.19 12.20 6.41
N THR A 351 -13.96 12.31 5.34
CA THR A 351 -14.71 13.53 4.97
C THR A 351 -15.85 13.81 5.96
N MET A 352 -16.36 12.75 6.60
CA MET A 352 -17.50 12.83 7.50
C MET A 352 -17.17 12.40 8.94
N PRO A 353 -17.92 12.90 9.95
CA PRO A 353 -17.85 12.47 11.34
C PRO A 353 -18.11 10.96 11.54
N VAL A 354 -17.64 10.44 12.67
CA VAL A 354 -17.70 9.00 12.99
C VAL A 354 -19.10 8.46 13.33
N GLU A 355 -20.02 9.33 13.78
CA GLU A 355 -21.39 8.97 14.19
C GLU A 355 -22.42 9.23 13.08
N GLU A 356 -21.97 9.34 11.82
CA GLU A 356 -22.90 9.56 10.72
C GLU A 356 -23.90 8.41 10.56
N PRO A 357 -25.19 8.72 10.32
CA PRO A 357 -26.20 7.71 10.07
C PRO A 357 -25.85 6.82 8.88
N LEU A 358 -26.09 5.51 9.02
CA LEU A 358 -25.75 4.53 7.97
C LEU A 358 -26.51 4.80 6.65
N ASP A 359 -27.74 5.31 6.75
CA ASP A 359 -28.55 5.64 5.59
C ASP A 359 -27.96 6.78 4.75
N LYS A 360 -27.13 7.66 5.34
CA LYS A 360 -26.41 8.70 4.60
C LYS A 360 -25.46 8.10 3.56
N PHE A 361 -24.72 7.04 3.91
CA PHE A 361 -23.84 6.35 2.95
C PHE A 361 -24.65 5.72 1.81
N LEU A 362 -25.84 5.21 2.12
CA LEU A 362 -26.77 4.68 1.12
C LEU A 362 -27.27 5.78 0.17
N ARG A 363 -27.63 6.94 0.71
CA ARG A 363 -28.05 8.12 -0.07
C ARG A 363 -26.94 8.60 -1.01
N LEU A 364 -25.71 8.71 -0.51
CA LEU A 364 -24.53 9.05 -1.32
C LEU A 364 -24.29 8.03 -2.44
N ALA A 365 -24.49 6.73 -2.16
CA ALA A 365 -24.38 5.69 -3.18
C ALA A 365 -25.48 5.79 -4.25
N GLU A 366 -26.70 6.15 -3.88
CA GLU A 366 -27.82 6.38 -4.80
C GLU A 366 -27.62 7.63 -5.66
N GLU A 367 -27.20 8.75 -5.06
CA GLU A 367 -26.85 9.97 -5.80
C GLU A 367 -25.75 9.68 -6.83
N HIS A 368 -24.65 9.05 -6.40
CA HIS A 368 -23.58 8.66 -7.31
C HIS A 368 -24.04 7.67 -8.39
N ARG A 369 -25.05 6.83 -8.12
CA ARG A 369 -25.63 5.93 -9.14
C ARG A 369 -26.37 6.73 -10.21
N ARG A 370 -27.16 7.71 -9.80
CA ARG A 370 -27.92 8.58 -10.71
C ARG A 370 -26.99 9.42 -11.59
N ASP A 371 -25.90 9.95 -11.04
CA ASP A 371 -24.90 10.70 -11.80
C ASP A 371 -24.21 9.89 -12.92
N ARG A 372 -24.25 8.55 -12.84
CA ARG A 372 -23.64 7.65 -13.84
C ARG A 372 -24.63 7.19 -14.92
N GLN A 373 -25.92 7.43 -14.75
CA GLN A 373 -26.97 7.13 -15.73
C GLN A 373 -27.15 8.30 -16.69
#